data_AF-A0A2T2VKN7-F1
#
_entry.id   AF-A0A2T2VKN7-F1
#
_cell.length_a   1.000
_cell.length_b   1.000
_cell.length_c   1.000
_cell.angle_alpha   90.00
_cell.angle_beta   90.00
_cell.angle_gamma   90.00
#
_symmetry.space_group_name_H-M   'P 1'
#
loop_
_entity.id
_entity.type
_entity.pdbx_description
1 polymer ?
#
loop_
_entity_poly.entity_id
_entity_poly.type
_entity_poly.pdbx_seq_one_letter_code
_entity_poly.pdbx_strand_id
1 'polypeptide(L)' 'MTTNQLEKELLKNTKGLPKEALEEIIDFVQFVRQKKFKNTNDNISAELKSLSTSQTEHLDQEFKDYKKLYPRE' A
#
# COMPACT_ATOMS: atom_id res chain seq x y z
N MET A 1 28.65 5.25 3.69
CA MET A 1 28.21 6.22 4.72
C MET A 1 27.31 5.52 5.72
N THR A 2 27.45 5.80 7.00
CA THR A 2 26.52 5.35 8.04
C THR A 2 25.33 6.31 8.14
N THR A 3 24.21 5.85 8.71
CA THR A 3 23.00 6.67 8.91
C THR A 3 23.31 7.99 9.64
N ASN A 4 24.15 7.90 10.68
CA ASN A 4 24.59 9.06 11.45
C ASN A 4 25.44 10.06 10.66
N GLN A 5 26.13 9.61 9.60
CA GLN A 5 26.87 10.51 8.70
C GLN A 5 25.92 11.27 7.77
N LEU A 6 24.90 10.58 7.24
CA LEU A 6 23.89 11.19 6.36
C LEU A 6 23.04 12.22 7.09
N GLU A 7 22.66 11.97 8.35
CA GLU A 7 21.90 12.94 9.15
C GLU A 7 22.69 14.21 9.43
N LYS A 8 23.99 14.07 9.74
CA LYS A 8 24.88 15.22 9.93
C LYS A 8 25.05 16.02 8.65
N GLU A 9 25.14 15.35 7.52
CA GLU A 9 25.27 15.98 6.22
C GLU A 9 23.98 16.72 5.82
N LEU A 10 22.81 16.12 6.07
CA LEU A 10 21.51 16.78 5.90
C LEU A 10 21.41 18.07 6.72
N LEU A 11 21.74 18.00 8.01
CA LEU A 11 21.75 19.18 8.89
C LEU A 11 22.73 20.27 8.44
N LYS A 12 23.88 19.88 7.87
CA LYS A 12 24.85 20.82 7.33
C LYS A 12 24.34 21.51 6.07
N ASN A 13 23.70 20.76 5.17
CA ASN A 13 23.23 21.27 3.88
C ASN A 13 21.91 22.05 3.98
N THR A 14 21.11 21.83 5.02
CA THR A 14 19.89 22.61 5.26
C THR A 14 20.13 23.89 6.04
N LYS A 15 21.31 24.03 6.67
CA LYS A 15 21.64 25.20 7.48
C LYS A 15 21.85 26.44 6.59
N GLY A 16 21.04 27.46 6.81
CA GLY A 16 21.11 28.73 6.07
C GLY A 16 20.24 28.78 4.82
N LEU A 17 19.46 27.73 4.54
CA LEU A 17 18.43 27.79 3.51
C LEU A 17 17.29 28.73 3.93
N PRO A 18 16.67 29.42 2.95
CA PRO A 18 15.46 30.19 3.20
C PRO A 18 14.31 29.24 3.61
N LYS A 19 13.31 29.81 4.28
CA LYS A 19 12.20 29.06 4.85
C LYS A 19 11.47 28.22 3.79
N GLU A 20 11.28 28.78 2.61
CA GLU A 20 10.58 28.18 1.47
C GLU A 20 11.31 26.91 1.00
N ALA A 21 12.64 26.94 0.94
CA ALA A 21 13.44 25.78 0.57
C ALA A 21 13.43 24.70 1.67
N LEU A 22 13.34 25.09 2.94
CA LEU A 22 13.18 24.12 4.04
C LEU A 22 11.82 23.44 4.01
N GLU A 23 10.75 24.17 3.66
CA GLU A 23 9.41 23.62 3.46
C GLU A 23 9.39 22.58 2.33
N GLU A 24 10.01 22.89 1.18
CA GLU A 24 10.13 21.93 0.06
C GLU A 24 10.88 20.65 0.47
N ILE A 25 11.93 20.76 1.28
CA ILE A 25 12.69 19.60 1.77
C ILE A 25 11.82 18.75 2.72
N ILE A 26 11.03 19.40 3.58
CA ILE A 26 10.09 18.70 4.47
C ILE A 26 9.05 17.94 3.64
N ASP A 27 8.47 18.59 2.63
CA ASP A 27 7.48 17.98 1.73
C ASP A 27 8.07 16.77 1.00
N PHE A 28 9.31 16.90 0.52
CA PHE A 28 10.02 15.79 -0.12
C PHE A 28 10.25 14.61 0.84
N VAL A 29 10.65 14.87 2.08
CA VAL A 29 10.82 13.83 3.11
C VAL A 29 9.49 13.14 3.41
N GLN A 30 8.39 13.90 3.51
CA GLN A 30 7.05 13.34 3.70
C GLN A 30 6.64 12.46 2.51
N PHE A 31 6.90 12.90 1.28
CA PHE A 31 6.67 12.11 0.07
C PHE A 31 7.45 10.79 0.10
N VAL A 32 8.75 10.82 0.44
CA VAL A 32 9.58 9.61 0.52
C VAL A 32 9.04 8.63 1.56
N ARG A 33 8.60 9.12 2.72
CA ARG A 33 7.96 8.30 3.76
C ARG A 33 6.69 7.65 3.22
N GLN A 34 5.79 8.42 2.63
CA GLN A 34 4.52 7.92 2.08
C GLN A 34 4.73 6.96 0.90
N LYS A 35 5.72 7.20 0.04
CA LYS A 35 6.06 6.31 -1.08
C LYS A 35 6.49 4.93 -0.58
N LYS A 36 7.24 4.86 0.52
CA LYS A 36 7.57 3.58 1.17
C LYS A 36 6.33 2.83 1.66
N PHE A 37 5.31 3.55 2.13
CA PHE A 37 4.04 2.94 2.56
C PHE A 37 3.09 2.61 1.39
N LYS A 38 3.14 3.31 0.26
CA LYS A 38 2.32 3.00 -0.93
C LYS A 38 2.83 1.82 -1.74
N ASN A 39 4.09 1.41 -1.56
CA ASN A 39 4.66 0.24 -2.22
C ASN A 39 4.30 -1.10 -1.53
N THR A 40 3.40 -1.11 -0.54
CA THR A 40 2.76 -2.35 -0.10
C THR A 40 1.73 -2.80 -1.16
N ASN A 41 2.24 -3.40 -2.23
CA ASN A 41 1.48 -4.29 -3.13
C ASN A 41 0.68 -5.37 -2.37
N ASP A 42 0.99 -5.57 -1.08
CA ASP A 42 0.25 -6.43 -0.17
C ASP A 42 -1.25 -6.08 -0.12
N ASN A 43 -1.62 -4.79 -0.18
CA ASN A 43 -3.03 -4.40 -0.01
C ASN A 43 -3.89 -4.78 -1.23
N ILE A 44 -3.39 -4.57 -2.45
CA ILE A 44 -4.11 -4.95 -3.68
C ILE A 44 -4.23 -6.48 -3.77
N SER A 45 -3.19 -7.21 -3.41
CA SER A 45 -3.24 -8.68 -3.43
C SER A 45 -4.25 -9.25 -2.41
N ALA A 46 -4.38 -8.61 -1.24
CA ALA A 46 -5.34 -8.99 -0.21
C ALA A 46 -6.78 -8.63 -0.63
N GLU A 47 -7.00 -7.46 -1.23
CA GLU A 47 -8.29 -7.04 -1.78
C GLU A 47 -8.74 -7.94 -2.94
N LEU A 48 -7.83 -8.34 -3.84
CA LEU A 48 -8.15 -9.27 -4.92
C LEU A 48 -8.47 -10.68 -4.40
N LYS A 49 -7.77 -11.14 -3.36
CA LYS A 49 -8.08 -12.42 -2.71
C LYS A 49 -9.44 -12.38 -2.02
N SER A 50 -9.77 -11.33 -1.28
CA SER A 50 -11.07 -11.21 -0.60
C SER A 50 -12.22 -11.14 -1.61
N LEU A 51 -12.03 -10.43 -2.73
CA LEU A 51 -13.00 -10.38 -3.83
C LEU A 51 -13.23 -11.78 -4.43
N SER A 52 -12.16 -12.53 -4.69
CA SER A 52 -12.23 -13.91 -5.22
C SER A 52 -12.94 -14.86 -4.25
N THR A 53 -12.64 -14.77 -2.95
CA THR A 53 -13.31 -15.57 -1.92
C THR A 53 -14.81 -15.25 -1.85
N SER A 54 -15.19 -13.98 -1.86
CA SER A 54 -16.59 -13.57 -1.83
C SER A 54 -17.38 -14.04 -3.06
N GLN A 55 -16.78 -14.01 -4.24
CA GLN A 55 -17.41 -14.54 -5.46
C GLN A 55 -17.58 -16.06 -5.40
N THR A 56 -16.59 -16.77 -4.85
CA THR A 56 -16.67 -18.23 -4.70
C THR A 56 -17.77 -18.61 -3.70
N GLU A 57 -17.86 -17.93 -2.56
CA GLU A 57 -18.92 -18.13 -1.58
C GLU A 57 -20.32 -17.85 -2.14
N HIS A 58 -20.44 -16.82 -3.00
CA HIS A 58 -21.70 -16.51 -3.66
C HIS A 58 -22.14 -17.65 -4.59
N LEU A 59 -21.23 -18.18 -5.41
CA LEU A 59 -21.52 -19.33 -6.27
C LEU A 59 -21.86 -20.57 -5.46
N ASP A 60 -21.13 -20.86 -4.38
CA ASP A 60 -21.46 -21.99 -3.51
C ASP A 60 -22.86 -21.88 -2.88
N GLN A 61 -23.32 -20.66 -2.59
CA GLN A 61 -24.69 -20.42 -2.12
C GLN A 61 -25.73 -20.57 -3.23
N GLU A 62 -25.49 -20.02 -4.43
CA GLU A 62 -26.41 -20.16 -5.57
C GLU A 62 -26.58 -21.62 -5.99
N PHE A 63 -25.51 -22.42 -5.91
CA PHE A 63 -25.49 -23.80 -6.38
C PHE A 63 -25.64 -24.85 -5.26
N LYS A 64 -25.84 -24.43 -4.00
CA LYS A 64 -25.88 -25.32 -2.82
C LYS A 64 -26.84 -26.50 -2.97
N ASP A 65 -28.00 -26.27 -3.58
CA ASP A 65 -29.03 -27.29 -3.82
C ASP A 65 -29.21 -27.63 -5.31
N TYR A 66 -28.28 -27.22 -6.18
CA TYR A 66 -28.40 -27.39 -7.63
C TYR A 66 -28.59 -28.87 -8.03
N LYS A 67 -27.76 -29.76 -7.48
CA LYS A 67 -27.87 -31.22 -7.73
C LYS A 67 -29.16 -31.84 -7.18
N LYS A 68 -29.83 -31.18 -6.24
CA LYS A 68 -31.10 -31.62 -5.65
C LYS A 68 -32.30 -31.12 -6.46
N LEU A 69 -32.22 -29.89 -6.98
CA LEU A 69 -33.24 -29.30 -7.86
C LEU A 69 -33.17 -29.85 -9.29
N TYR A 70 -31.97 -30.17 -9.78
CA TYR A 70 -31.71 -30.64 -11.15
C TYR A 70 -30.93 -31.97 -11.14
N PRO A 71 -31.53 -33.09 -10.70
CA PRO A 71 -30.84 -34.37 -10.53
C PRO A 71 -30.55 -35.15 -11.84
N ARG A 72 -30.90 -34.59 -13.00
CA ARG A 72 -30.77 -35.26 -14.32
C ARG A 72 -30.00 -34.45 -15.37
N GLU A 73 -29.40 -33.33 -14.96
CA GLU A 73 -28.38 -32.65 -15.78
C GLU A 73 -26.99 -33.26 -15.58
#